data_AF-A0A553HS37-F1
#
_entry.id   AF-A0A553HS37-F1
#
_cell.length_a   1.000
_cell.length_b   1.000
_cell.length_c   1.000
_cell.angle_alpha   90.00
_cell.angle_beta   90.00
_cell.angle_gamma   90.00
#
_symmetry.space_group_name_H-M   'P 1'
#
loop_
_entity.id
_entity.type
_entity.pdbx_description
1 polymer ?
#
loop_
_entity_poly.entity_id
_entity_poly.type
_entity_poly.pdbx_seq_one_letter_code
_entity_poly.pdbx_strand_id
1 'polypeptide(L)'
;MSGWRSWLTYGIGEIATPTLPPEPTHPYHPLGVDIPAYEENVAPVPVLLAALGGTLGFAVLSAALVARKYNPGLSASGLAVFCWFVMNACLHCVFEGYFVLNHETVASSQSLLAQLWKEYALSDSRYLTSDFFMLSVESITVFFWGPLCLANAIATARNSPSRHALRIIACVAHLYGVALYYATNQCEFYFTGRSHSRPEFIYFWVYYVGFNLPWAIVPAFLLLDSAKTVTRAMKALDKADATLSSHRLRTNGDVVPEPKIRDEHGIVVQRRNRLPGVAYKGSARLQKILSWILSSAVRTTAAEATCSVLSDAIDGSSTLYLFTHEV
;
A
#
# COMPACT_ATOMS: atom_id res chain seq x y z
N MET A 1 -10.04 -74.32 -49.51
CA MET A 1 -10.61 -72.94 -49.51
C MET A 1 -10.87 -72.50 -48.07
N SER A 2 -9.82 -72.33 -47.27
CA SER A 2 -9.91 -72.25 -45.79
C SER A 2 -8.84 -71.31 -45.22
N GLY A 3 -8.94 -70.00 -45.46
CA GLY A 3 -7.89 -69.08 -45.01
C GLY A 3 -8.18 -67.58 -44.99
N TRP A 4 -9.43 -67.13 -45.13
CA TRP A 4 -9.72 -65.69 -45.30
C TRP A 4 -10.75 -65.11 -44.31
N ARG A 5 -11.09 -65.82 -43.22
CA ARG A 5 -12.14 -65.37 -42.27
C ARG A 5 -11.65 -65.03 -40.85
N SER A 6 -10.35 -64.81 -40.63
CA SER A 6 -9.79 -64.61 -39.27
C SER A 6 -9.35 -63.17 -38.93
N TRP A 7 -9.51 -62.19 -39.82
CA TRP A 7 -9.03 -60.81 -39.58
C TRP A 7 -10.13 -59.80 -39.24
N LEU A 8 -11.40 -60.21 -39.19
CA LEU A 8 -12.54 -59.29 -38.94
C LEU A 8 -13.05 -59.32 -37.49
N THR A 9 -12.37 -60.00 -36.57
CA THR A 9 -12.75 -60.10 -35.15
C THR A 9 -11.63 -59.71 -34.20
N TYR A 10 -10.68 -58.88 -34.64
CA TYR A 10 -9.95 -58.05 -33.69
C TYR A 10 -10.87 -56.90 -33.33
N GLY A 11 -11.45 -56.98 -32.13
CA GLY A 11 -12.33 -55.96 -31.61
C GLY A 11 -11.68 -54.59 -31.78
N ILE A 12 -12.43 -53.68 -32.38
CA ILE A 12 -12.35 -52.26 -32.06
C ILE A 12 -12.52 -52.17 -30.54
N GLY A 13 -11.41 -52.26 -29.81
CA GLY A 13 -11.37 -51.89 -28.40
C GLY A 13 -11.96 -50.51 -28.31
N GLU A 14 -12.86 -50.29 -27.34
CA GLU A 14 -13.44 -48.99 -27.06
C GLU A 14 -12.33 -47.95 -27.14
N ILE A 15 -12.41 -47.09 -28.16
CA ILE A 15 -11.60 -45.88 -28.19
C ILE A 15 -12.06 -45.12 -26.95
N ALA A 16 -11.21 -45.11 -25.92
CA ALA A 16 -11.49 -44.36 -24.71
C ALA A 16 -11.88 -42.95 -25.16
N THR A 17 -13.14 -42.57 -24.94
CA THR A 17 -13.61 -41.23 -25.24
C THR A 17 -12.68 -40.29 -24.48
N PRO A 18 -11.99 -39.35 -25.15
CA PRO A 18 -11.15 -38.39 -24.45
C PRO A 18 -12.07 -37.64 -23.47
N THR A 19 -11.94 -37.96 -22.19
CA THR A 19 -12.65 -37.24 -21.14
C THR A 19 -12.07 -35.84 -21.15
N LEU A 20 -12.89 -34.85 -21.52
CA LEU A 20 -12.52 -33.45 -21.38
C LEU A 20 -12.03 -33.22 -19.94
N PRO A 21 -11.00 -32.39 -19.75
CA PRO A 21 -10.58 -32.02 -18.41
C PRO A 21 -11.80 -31.54 -17.63
N PRO A 22 -11.92 -31.90 -16.34
CA PRO A 22 -13.07 -31.50 -15.53
C PRO A 22 -13.22 -29.97 -15.58
N GLU A 23 -14.45 -29.51 -15.79
CA GLU A 23 -14.76 -28.09 -15.79
C GLU A 23 -14.27 -27.45 -14.49
N PRO A 24 -13.70 -26.24 -14.54
CA PRO A 24 -13.26 -25.54 -13.34
C PRO A 24 -14.41 -25.38 -12.35
N THR A 25 -14.19 -25.74 -11.09
CA THR A 25 -15.20 -25.63 -10.02
C THR A 25 -15.45 -24.18 -9.58
N HIS A 26 -14.58 -23.25 -9.99
CA HIS A 26 -14.65 -21.83 -9.67
C HIS A 26 -13.86 -20.98 -10.70
N PRO A 27 -14.08 -19.65 -10.79
CA PRO A 27 -13.42 -18.79 -11.77
C PRO A 27 -12.04 -18.23 -11.35
N TYR A 28 -11.54 -18.56 -10.15
CA TYR A 28 -10.28 -18.03 -9.63
C TYR A 28 -9.04 -18.71 -10.21
N HIS A 29 -8.01 -17.92 -10.51
CA HIS A 29 -6.74 -18.42 -11.03
C HIS A 29 -5.71 -18.64 -9.92
N PRO A 30 -4.81 -19.64 -10.01
CA PRO A 30 -4.74 -20.65 -11.06
C PRO A 30 -5.95 -21.59 -11.00
N LEU A 31 -6.49 -21.93 -12.18
CA LEU A 31 -7.65 -22.82 -12.27
C LEU A 31 -7.32 -24.20 -11.70
N GLY A 32 -8.29 -24.82 -11.03
CA GLY A 32 -8.15 -26.15 -10.44
C GLY A 32 -7.45 -26.18 -9.07
N VAL A 33 -7.14 -25.02 -8.48
CA VAL A 33 -6.81 -24.94 -7.05
C VAL A 33 -8.03 -25.33 -6.22
N ASP A 34 -7.82 -25.90 -5.04
CA ASP A 34 -8.92 -26.24 -4.13
C ASP A 34 -9.36 -24.98 -3.36
N ILE A 35 -10.64 -24.63 -3.50
CA ILE A 35 -11.30 -23.58 -2.70
C ILE A 35 -12.49 -24.25 -2.00
N PRO A 36 -12.32 -24.65 -0.71
CA PRO A 36 -13.33 -25.41 0.01
C PRO A 36 -14.68 -24.70 0.07
N ALA A 37 -15.74 -25.46 -0.20
CA ALA A 37 -17.13 -24.99 -0.11
C ALA A 37 -17.44 -23.70 -0.89
N TYR A 38 -16.76 -23.48 -2.02
CA TYR A 38 -17.01 -22.31 -2.86
C TYR A 38 -18.48 -22.18 -3.27
N GLU A 39 -19.03 -20.98 -3.10
CA GLU A 39 -20.30 -20.56 -3.65
C GLU A 39 -20.15 -19.24 -4.41
N GLU A 40 -20.81 -19.13 -5.56
CA GLU A 40 -20.85 -17.88 -6.34
C GLU A 40 -21.55 -16.73 -5.57
N ASN A 41 -21.26 -15.49 -5.97
CA ASN A 41 -21.96 -14.33 -5.42
C ASN A 41 -23.42 -14.32 -5.89
N VAL A 42 -24.36 -14.16 -4.95
CA VAL A 42 -25.78 -13.99 -5.27
C VAL A 42 -26.12 -12.54 -5.66
N ALA A 43 -25.35 -11.56 -5.17
CA ALA A 43 -25.56 -10.15 -5.46
C ALA A 43 -24.78 -9.72 -6.71
N PRO A 44 -25.40 -8.96 -7.64
CA PRO A 44 -24.70 -8.38 -8.78
C PRO A 44 -23.62 -7.38 -8.35
N VAL A 45 -22.52 -7.30 -9.10
CA VAL A 45 -21.38 -6.40 -8.83
C VAL A 45 -21.79 -4.93 -8.61
N PRO A 46 -22.71 -4.32 -9.39
CA PRO A 46 -23.13 -2.94 -9.13
C PRO A 46 -23.77 -2.75 -7.76
N VAL A 47 -24.49 -3.77 -7.24
CA VAL A 47 -25.09 -3.73 -5.90
C VAL A 47 -24.00 -3.79 -4.83
N LEU A 48 -23.00 -4.65 -5.00
CA LEU A 48 -21.86 -4.76 -4.09
C LEU A 48 -21.07 -3.44 -4.02
N LEU A 49 -20.73 -2.86 -5.17
CA LEU A 49 -20.02 -1.58 -5.25
C LEU A 49 -20.83 -0.42 -4.66
N ALA A 50 -22.14 -0.37 -4.93
CA ALA A 50 -23.02 0.65 -4.35
C ALA A 50 -23.10 0.51 -2.82
N ALA A 51 -23.16 -0.72 -2.30
CA ALA A 51 -23.20 -0.97 -0.86
C ALA A 51 -21.88 -0.60 -0.18
N LEU A 52 -20.73 -0.96 -0.75
CA LEU A 52 -19.42 -0.57 -0.25
C LEU A 52 -19.23 0.95 -0.29
N GLY A 53 -19.44 1.56 -1.46
CA GLY A 53 -19.30 3.00 -1.67
C GLY A 53 -20.26 3.82 -0.81
N GLY A 54 -21.51 3.37 -0.68
CA GLY A 54 -22.52 4.00 0.16
C GLY A 54 -22.17 3.94 1.65
N THR A 55 -21.77 2.77 2.15
CA THR A 55 -21.41 2.59 3.57
C THR A 55 -20.15 3.37 3.94
N LEU A 56 -19.11 3.27 3.11
CA LEU A 56 -17.84 3.97 3.31
C LEU A 56 -18.02 5.49 3.16
N GLY A 57 -18.78 5.90 2.13
CA GLY A 57 -19.14 7.30 1.90
C GLY A 57 -19.91 7.89 3.08
N PHE A 58 -20.91 7.19 3.59
CA PHE A 58 -21.65 7.61 4.78
C PHE A 58 -20.72 7.76 5.99
N ALA A 59 -19.90 6.75 6.29
CA ALA A 59 -18.97 6.79 7.42
C ALA A 59 -17.98 7.97 7.34
N VAL A 60 -17.37 8.18 6.17
CA VAL A 60 -16.41 9.27 5.94
C VAL A 60 -17.10 10.64 6.00
N LEU A 61 -18.28 10.79 5.38
CA LEU A 61 -19.02 12.05 5.39
C LEU A 61 -19.49 12.41 6.80
N SER A 62 -20.05 11.45 7.55
CA SER A 62 -20.43 11.67 8.95
C SER A 62 -19.22 12.07 9.80
N ALA A 63 -18.09 11.38 9.66
CA ALA A 63 -16.86 11.74 10.37
C ALA A 63 -16.35 13.13 9.98
N ALA A 64 -16.42 13.50 8.70
CA ALA A 64 -16.02 14.80 8.20
C ALA A 64 -16.87 15.93 8.77
N LEU A 65 -18.19 15.74 8.85
CA LEU A 65 -19.12 16.69 9.46
C LEU A 65 -18.83 16.87 10.96
N VAL A 66 -18.57 15.77 11.68
CA VAL A 66 -18.17 15.81 13.09
C VAL A 66 -16.84 16.54 13.26
N ALA A 67 -15.84 16.26 12.43
CA ALA A 67 -14.54 16.92 12.47
C ALA A 67 -14.65 18.43 12.21
N ARG A 68 -15.48 18.85 11.25
CA ARG A 68 -15.77 20.27 10.96
C ARG A 68 -16.49 20.97 12.09
N LYS A 69 -17.45 20.29 12.73
CA LYS A 69 -18.14 20.82 13.90
C LYS A 69 -17.18 20.99 15.08
N TYR A 70 -16.29 20.03 15.29
CA TYR A 70 -15.29 20.05 16.36
C TYR A 70 -14.18 21.10 16.12
N ASN A 71 -13.71 21.23 14.88
CA ASN A 71 -12.69 22.18 14.47
C ASN A 71 -13.13 22.95 13.21
N PRO A 72 -13.88 24.06 13.37
CA PRO A 72 -14.34 24.88 12.25
C PRO A 72 -13.20 25.45 11.40
N GLY A 73 -12.02 25.64 12.00
CA GLY A 73 -10.81 26.14 11.34
C GLY A 73 -10.02 25.08 10.58
N LEU A 74 -10.50 23.83 10.50
CA LEU A 74 -9.82 22.78 9.74
C LEU A 74 -9.76 23.15 8.25
N SER A 75 -8.55 23.22 7.70
CA SER A 75 -8.36 23.54 6.29
C SER A 75 -8.97 22.46 5.38
N ALA A 76 -9.27 22.81 4.12
CA ALA A 76 -9.77 21.83 3.15
C ALA A 76 -8.77 20.67 2.94
N SER A 77 -7.47 20.97 2.89
CA SER A 77 -6.42 19.94 2.81
C SER A 77 -6.36 19.08 4.07
N GLY A 78 -6.51 19.68 5.25
CA GLY A 78 -6.58 18.96 6.52
C GLY A 78 -7.79 18.03 6.60
N LEU A 79 -8.94 18.47 6.07
CA LEU A 79 -10.13 17.65 5.96
C LEU A 79 -9.94 16.51 4.97
N ALA A 80 -9.33 16.75 3.81
CA ALA A 80 -9.06 15.68 2.84
C ALA A 80 -8.15 14.59 3.44
N VAL A 81 -7.09 14.99 4.15
CA VAL A 81 -6.22 14.04 4.87
C VAL A 81 -6.97 13.31 5.99
N PHE A 82 -7.82 14.01 6.73
CA PHE A 82 -8.69 13.41 7.73
C PHE A 82 -9.59 12.32 7.11
N CYS A 83 -10.30 12.65 6.03
CA CYS A 83 -11.18 11.73 5.32
C CYS A 83 -10.41 10.51 4.78
N TRP A 84 -9.22 10.73 4.20
CA TRP A 84 -8.34 9.65 3.77
C TRP A 84 -8.06 8.67 4.90
N PHE A 85 -7.62 9.16 6.06
CA PHE A 85 -7.28 8.29 7.19
C PHE A 85 -8.50 7.64 7.86
N VAL A 86 -9.68 8.29 7.86
CA VAL A 86 -10.93 7.64 8.30
C VAL A 86 -11.32 6.51 7.36
N MET A 87 -11.27 6.74 6.05
CA MET A 87 -11.56 5.72 5.04
C MET A 87 -10.66 4.50 5.20
N ASN A 88 -9.35 4.73 5.38
CA ASN A 88 -8.38 3.67 5.65
C ASN A 88 -8.66 2.94 6.96
N ALA A 89 -8.99 3.64 8.04
CA ALA A 89 -9.36 3.00 9.30
C ALA A 89 -10.59 2.10 9.15
N CYS A 90 -11.60 2.50 8.36
CA CYS A 90 -12.75 1.67 8.06
C CYS A 90 -12.38 0.43 7.24
N LEU A 91 -11.58 0.59 6.17
CA LEU A 91 -11.16 -0.54 5.34
C LEU A 91 -10.32 -1.54 6.14
N HIS A 92 -9.31 -1.08 6.88
CA HIS A 92 -8.47 -1.95 7.69
C HIS A 92 -9.27 -2.63 8.81
N CYS A 93 -9.98 -1.87 9.64
CA CYS A 93 -10.63 -2.46 10.82
C CYS A 93 -11.88 -3.29 10.48
N VAL A 94 -12.59 -2.99 9.38
CA VAL A 94 -13.88 -3.62 9.05
C VAL A 94 -13.75 -4.56 7.86
N PHE A 95 -13.22 -4.08 6.73
CA PHE A 95 -13.16 -4.87 5.50
C PHE A 95 -12.10 -5.98 5.61
N GLU A 96 -10.86 -5.60 5.91
CA GLU A 96 -9.74 -6.53 6.14
C GLU A 96 -9.94 -7.30 7.45
N GLY A 97 -10.52 -6.65 8.48
CA GLY A 97 -10.92 -7.33 9.72
C GLY A 97 -11.89 -8.47 9.50
N TYR A 98 -12.86 -8.30 8.59
CA TYR A 98 -13.76 -9.38 8.21
C TYR A 98 -13.02 -10.54 7.56
N PHE A 99 -12.10 -10.26 6.63
CA PHE A 99 -11.28 -11.30 5.99
C PHE A 99 -10.46 -12.06 7.04
N VAL A 100 -9.70 -11.38 7.89
CA VAL A 100 -8.85 -12.02 8.91
C VAL A 100 -9.65 -12.91 9.86
N LEU A 101 -10.88 -12.52 10.23
CA LEU A 101 -11.72 -13.31 11.11
C LEU A 101 -12.45 -14.47 10.42
N ASN A 102 -12.65 -14.41 9.10
CA ASN A 102 -13.51 -15.34 8.37
C ASN A 102 -12.81 -16.01 7.18
N HIS A 103 -11.48 -15.89 7.03
CA HIS A 103 -10.74 -16.29 5.82
C HIS A 103 -11.06 -17.71 5.32
N GLU A 104 -11.31 -18.66 6.24
CA GLU A 104 -11.70 -20.05 5.91
C GLU A 104 -13.10 -20.19 5.32
N THR A 105 -13.99 -19.21 5.55
CA THR A 105 -15.42 -19.28 5.18
C THR A 105 -15.84 -18.17 4.21
N VAL A 106 -14.91 -17.33 3.74
CA VAL A 106 -15.21 -16.27 2.77
C VAL A 106 -15.82 -16.86 1.49
N ALA A 107 -15.28 -17.98 1.01
CA ALA A 107 -15.71 -18.61 -0.24
C ALA A 107 -17.15 -19.14 -0.19
N SER A 108 -17.61 -19.62 0.97
CA SER A 108 -18.96 -20.18 1.16
C SER A 108 -19.98 -19.16 1.66
N SER A 109 -19.52 -18.00 2.14
CA SER A 109 -20.39 -17.03 2.78
C SER A 109 -21.09 -16.11 1.78
N GLN A 110 -22.37 -15.83 2.05
CA GLN A 110 -23.19 -14.87 1.31
C GLN A 110 -23.36 -13.54 2.04
N SER A 111 -22.56 -13.27 3.08
CA SER A 111 -22.53 -11.94 3.70
C SER A 111 -22.06 -10.89 2.67
N LEU A 112 -22.47 -9.63 2.84
CA LEU A 112 -22.06 -8.56 1.94
C LEU A 112 -20.52 -8.46 1.83
N LEU A 113 -19.81 -8.57 2.95
CA LEU A 113 -18.35 -8.47 2.99
C LEU A 113 -17.69 -9.69 2.35
N ALA A 114 -18.22 -10.90 2.55
CA ALA A 114 -17.73 -12.09 1.85
C ALA A 114 -17.91 -11.98 0.33
N GLN A 115 -19.06 -11.49 -0.13
CA GLN A 115 -19.29 -11.31 -1.56
C GLN A 115 -18.38 -10.25 -2.18
N LEU A 116 -18.11 -9.16 -1.46
CA LEU A 116 -17.10 -8.17 -1.87
C LEU A 116 -15.69 -8.77 -1.94
N TRP A 117 -15.31 -9.61 -0.97
CA TRP A 117 -14.02 -10.31 -1.00
C TRP A 117 -13.94 -11.31 -2.15
N LYS A 118 -15.00 -12.08 -2.41
CA LYS A 118 -15.09 -12.97 -3.58
C LYS A 118 -14.97 -12.21 -4.90
N GLU A 119 -15.57 -11.03 -5.00
CA GLU A 119 -15.45 -10.17 -6.18
C GLU A 119 -14.02 -9.63 -6.34
N TYR A 120 -13.43 -9.13 -5.25
CA TYR A 120 -12.05 -8.63 -5.26
C TYR A 120 -11.03 -9.73 -5.55
N ALA A 121 -11.26 -10.95 -5.06
CA ALA A 121 -10.38 -12.09 -5.26
C ALA A 121 -10.32 -12.57 -6.72
N LEU A 122 -11.20 -12.10 -7.62
CA LEU A 122 -11.02 -12.30 -9.06
C LEU A 122 -9.73 -11.64 -9.57
N SER A 123 -9.28 -10.58 -8.88
CA SER A 123 -8.01 -9.92 -9.15
C SER A 123 -6.81 -10.58 -8.48
N ASP A 124 -7.04 -11.32 -7.39
CA ASP A 124 -6.02 -12.03 -6.62
C ASP A 124 -6.64 -13.13 -5.76
N SER A 125 -6.57 -14.36 -6.23
CA SER A 125 -7.21 -15.52 -5.58
C SER A 125 -6.60 -15.91 -4.24
N ARG A 126 -5.44 -15.36 -3.88
CA ARG A 126 -4.75 -15.63 -2.59
C ARG A 126 -5.62 -15.30 -1.38
N TYR A 127 -6.60 -14.41 -1.56
CA TYR A 127 -7.63 -14.10 -0.55
C TYR A 127 -8.67 -15.20 -0.34
N LEU A 128 -8.81 -16.18 -1.24
CA LEU A 128 -9.74 -17.31 -1.07
C LEU A 128 -9.02 -18.63 -0.76
N THR A 129 -7.71 -18.69 -0.99
CA THR A 129 -6.88 -19.85 -0.65
C THR A 129 -6.17 -19.72 0.71
N SER A 130 -6.50 -18.69 1.48
CA SER A 130 -5.89 -18.40 2.79
C SER A 130 -4.35 -18.32 2.73
N ASP A 131 -3.81 -17.65 1.72
CA ASP A 131 -2.38 -17.47 1.58
C ASP A 131 -1.76 -16.86 2.85
N PHE A 132 -0.63 -17.42 3.30
CA PHE A 132 0.01 -17.02 4.54
C PHE A 132 0.49 -15.56 4.51
N PHE A 133 0.96 -15.08 3.37
CA PHE A 133 1.41 -13.71 3.26
C PHE A 133 0.20 -12.75 3.30
N MET A 134 -0.88 -13.06 2.58
CA MET A 134 -2.13 -12.28 2.65
C MET A 134 -2.68 -12.24 4.08
N LEU A 135 -2.87 -13.39 4.72
CA LEU A 135 -3.39 -13.43 6.09
C LEU A 135 -2.48 -12.66 7.08
N SER A 136 -1.16 -12.74 6.91
CA SER A 136 -0.21 -12.03 7.76
C SER A 136 -0.25 -10.52 7.58
N VAL A 137 -0.22 -10.03 6.34
CA VAL A 137 -0.21 -8.58 6.06
C VAL A 137 -1.54 -7.95 6.47
N GLU A 138 -2.66 -8.62 6.20
CA GLU A 138 -3.99 -8.14 6.60
C GLU A 138 -4.19 -8.22 8.12
N SER A 139 -3.59 -9.19 8.80
CA SER A 139 -3.59 -9.18 10.28
C SER A 139 -2.85 -7.95 10.82
N ILE A 140 -1.71 -7.60 10.22
CA ILE A 140 -0.95 -6.39 10.61
C ILE A 140 -1.77 -5.13 10.33
N THR A 141 -2.45 -5.06 9.19
CA THR A 141 -3.26 -3.88 8.85
C THR A 141 -4.40 -3.69 9.85
N VAL A 142 -5.08 -4.77 10.23
CA VAL A 142 -6.18 -4.77 11.22
C VAL A 142 -5.70 -4.33 12.60
N PHE A 143 -4.65 -4.96 13.13
CA PHE A 143 -4.23 -4.74 14.52
C PHE A 143 -3.40 -3.46 14.71
N PHE A 144 -2.69 -3.00 13.68
CA PHE A 144 -1.78 -1.86 13.80
C PHE A 144 -2.16 -0.70 12.89
N TRP A 145 -2.40 -0.93 11.59
CA TRP A 145 -2.53 0.17 10.64
C TRP A 145 -3.89 0.85 10.71
N GLY A 146 -4.97 0.10 10.91
CA GLY A 146 -6.31 0.63 11.16
C GLY A 146 -6.36 1.55 12.38
N PRO A 147 -5.94 1.10 13.57
CA PRO A 147 -5.83 1.94 14.76
C PRO A 147 -4.90 3.15 14.56
N LEU A 148 -3.77 2.97 13.87
CA LEU A 148 -2.85 4.06 13.54
C LEU A 148 -3.49 5.11 12.62
N CYS A 149 -4.26 4.69 11.62
CA CYS A 149 -5.01 5.57 10.72
C CYS A 149 -6.06 6.36 11.51
N LEU A 150 -6.82 5.69 12.39
CA LEU A 150 -7.78 6.36 13.26
C LEU A 150 -7.11 7.39 14.18
N ALA A 151 -5.98 7.02 14.80
CA ALA A 151 -5.19 7.93 15.62
C ALA A 151 -4.69 9.15 14.80
N ASN A 152 -4.27 8.93 13.55
CA ASN A 152 -3.87 10.02 12.67
C ASN A 152 -5.03 10.97 12.34
N ALA A 153 -6.21 10.41 12.02
CA ALA A 153 -7.40 11.18 11.75
C ALA A 153 -7.76 12.05 12.96
N ILE A 154 -7.80 11.47 14.16
CA ILE A 154 -8.08 12.21 15.41
C ILE A 154 -7.03 13.32 15.63
N ALA A 155 -5.75 13.02 15.48
CA ALA A 155 -4.67 14.01 15.62
C ALA A 155 -4.79 15.14 14.58
N THR A 156 -5.20 14.81 13.35
CA THR A 156 -5.43 15.78 12.27
C THR A 156 -6.61 16.69 12.59
N ALA A 157 -7.75 16.14 13.01
CA ALA A 157 -8.92 16.92 13.41
C ALA A 157 -8.63 17.86 14.59
N ARG A 158 -7.81 17.40 15.55
CA ARG A 158 -7.34 18.18 16.70
C ARG A 158 -6.23 19.18 16.39
N ASN A 159 -5.77 19.27 15.15
CA ASN A 159 -4.61 20.08 14.77
C ASN A 159 -3.35 19.78 15.62
N SER A 160 -3.21 18.53 16.08
CA SER A 160 -2.13 18.12 16.99
C SER A 160 -0.78 18.07 16.26
N PRO A 161 0.33 18.53 16.87
CA PRO A 161 1.66 18.38 16.29
C PRO A 161 2.05 16.92 16.00
N SER A 162 1.56 15.99 16.81
CA SER A 162 1.80 14.55 16.68
C SER A 162 1.27 13.95 15.37
N ARG A 163 0.34 14.63 14.69
CA ARG A 163 -0.24 14.16 13.42
C ARG A 163 0.82 13.84 12.36
N HIS A 164 1.93 14.58 12.33
CA HIS A 164 2.97 14.35 11.33
C HIS A 164 3.79 13.10 11.63
N ALA A 165 4.07 12.81 12.91
CA ALA A 165 4.75 11.58 13.30
C ALA A 165 3.88 10.36 12.98
N LEU A 166 2.61 10.38 13.40
CA LEU A 166 1.65 9.32 13.09
C LEU A 166 1.49 9.14 11.56
N ARG A 167 1.48 10.24 10.80
CA ARG A 167 1.28 10.21 9.35
C ARG A 167 2.46 9.58 8.65
N ILE A 168 3.68 9.91 9.08
CA ILE A 168 4.90 9.31 8.53
C ILE A 168 4.86 7.79 8.73
N ILE A 169 4.55 7.32 9.94
CA ILE A 169 4.49 5.87 10.23
C ILE A 169 3.42 5.21 9.37
N ALA A 170 2.21 5.77 9.32
CA ALA A 170 1.11 5.19 8.55
C ALA A 170 1.42 5.15 7.05
N CYS A 171 1.96 6.24 6.50
CA CYS A 171 2.28 6.31 5.08
C CYS A 171 3.42 5.36 4.69
N VAL A 172 4.44 5.19 5.54
CA VAL A 172 5.50 4.20 5.30
C VAL A 172 4.92 2.79 5.35
N ALA A 173 4.04 2.51 6.30
CA ALA A 173 3.36 1.22 6.41
C ALA A 173 2.55 0.89 5.14
N HIS A 174 1.74 1.83 4.64
CA HIS A 174 0.97 1.66 3.39
C HIS A 174 1.88 1.44 2.18
N LEU A 175 2.93 2.25 2.01
CA LEU A 175 3.89 2.10 0.91
C LEU A 175 4.60 0.75 0.95
N TYR A 176 4.97 0.29 2.15
CA TYR A 176 5.62 -0.99 2.33
C TYR A 176 4.66 -2.15 2.06
N GLY A 177 3.43 -2.08 2.57
CA GLY A 177 2.38 -3.08 2.33
C GLY A 177 2.08 -3.25 0.84
N VAL A 178 1.79 -2.16 0.13
CA VAL A 178 1.48 -2.23 -1.31
C VAL A 178 2.68 -2.70 -2.14
N ALA A 179 3.91 -2.33 -1.75
CA ALA A 179 5.11 -2.81 -2.41
C ALA A 179 5.28 -4.33 -2.22
N LEU A 180 5.06 -4.85 -1.01
CA LEU A 180 5.11 -6.29 -0.75
C LEU A 180 3.96 -7.04 -1.44
N TYR A 181 2.77 -6.46 -1.48
CA TYR A 181 1.61 -7.02 -2.17
C TYR A 181 1.92 -7.31 -3.64
N TYR A 182 2.44 -6.29 -4.35
CA TYR A 182 2.86 -6.45 -5.74
C TYR A 182 4.08 -7.36 -5.90
N ALA A 183 5.10 -7.18 -5.05
CA ALA A 183 6.34 -7.95 -5.17
C ALA A 183 6.13 -9.45 -4.96
N THR A 184 5.31 -9.85 -3.99
CA THR A 184 5.08 -11.28 -3.71
C THR A 184 4.34 -11.96 -4.85
N ASN A 185 3.29 -11.34 -5.38
CA ASN A 185 2.57 -11.88 -6.54
C ASN A 185 3.49 -11.99 -7.76
N GLN A 186 4.28 -10.94 -8.03
CA GLN A 186 5.18 -10.91 -9.19
C GLN A 186 6.31 -11.94 -9.05
N CYS A 187 6.88 -12.08 -7.85
CA CYS A 187 7.88 -13.11 -7.58
C CYS A 187 7.29 -14.50 -7.77
N GLU A 188 6.10 -14.76 -7.24
CA GLU A 188 5.46 -16.07 -7.40
C GLU A 188 5.19 -16.39 -8.87
N PHE A 189 4.66 -15.43 -9.63
CA PHE A 189 4.49 -15.58 -11.08
C PHE A 189 5.82 -15.86 -11.79
N TYR A 190 6.88 -15.11 -11.46
CA TYR A 190 8.20 -15.29 -12.07
C TYR A 190 8.80 -16.68 -11.80
N PHE A 191 8.67 -17.20 -10.57
CA PHE A 191 9.28 -18.47 -10.18
C PHE A 191 8.41 -19.70 -10.49
N THR A 192 7.09 -19.56 -10.54
CA THR A 192 6.17 -20.70 -10.68
C THR A 192 5.32 -20.66 -11.95
N GLY A 193 5.28 -19.53 -12.65
CA GLY A 193 4.38 -19.29 -13.78
C GLY A 193 2.90 -19.17 -13.39
N ARG A 194 2.57 -19.18 -12.08
CA ARG A 194 1.18 -19.12 -11.60
C ARG A 194 0.74 -17.68 -11.49
N SER A 195 -0.31 -17.34 -12.23
CA SER A 195 -1.05 -16.10 -12.03
C SER A 195 -2.17 -16.34 -11.04
N HIS A 196 -2.30 -15.45 -10.06
CA HIS A 196 -3.45 -15.41 -9.14
C HIS A 196 -4.59 -14.50 -9.63
N SER A 197 -4.30 -13.71 -10.66
CA SER A 197 -5.27 -12.81 -11.30
C SER A 197 -5.88 -13.48 -12.50
N ARG A 198 -7.19 -13.24 -12.68
CA ARG A 198 -7.88 -13.55 -13.93
C ARG A 198 -7.30 -12.75 -15.10
N PRO A 199 -7.25 -13.34 -16.32
CA PRO A 199 -6.57 -12.73 -17.47
C PRO A 199 -7.31 -11.52 -18.06
N GLU A 200 -8.59 -11.32 -17.74
CA GLU A 200 -9.33 -10.17 -18.25
C GLU A 200 -8.78 -8.86 -17.72
N PHE A 201 -8.69 -7.86 -18.61
CA PHE A 201 -8.10 -6.54 -18.33
C PHE A 201 -8.61 -5.90 -17.03
N ILE A 202 -9.91 -6.05 -16.75
CA ILE A 202 -10.53 -5.44 -15.58
C ILE A 202 -9.96 -5.98 -14.25
N TYR A 203 -9.69 -7.27 -14.17
CA TYR A 203 -9.25 -7.89 -12.92
C TYR A 203 -7.79 -7.56 -12.62
N PHE A 204 -6.91 -7.60 -13.63
CA PHE A 204 -5.53 -7.23 -13.40
C PHE A 204 -5.32 -5.70 -13.31
N TRP A 205 -5.78 -4.94 -14.30
CA TRP A 205 -5.43 -3.51 -14.37
C TRP A 205 -6.33 -2.62 -13.52
N VAL A 206 -7.63 -2.90 -13.45
CA VAL A 206 -8.55 -2.05 -12.68
C VAL A 206 -8.57 -2.47 -11.21
N TYR A 207 -8.68 -3.77 -10.93
CA TYR A 207 -8.82 -4.23 -9.55
C TYR A 207 -7.44 -4.38 -8.89
N TYR A 208 -6.59 -5.26 -9.42
CA TYR A 208 -5.30 -5.55 -8.80
C TYR A 208 -4.37 -4.33 -8.81
N VAL A 209 -4.16 -3.67 -9.96
CA VAL A 209 -3.33 -2.45 -10.01
C VAL A 209 -4.14 -1.22 -9.55
N GLY A 210 -5.29 -0.97 -10.17
CA GLY A 210 -6.03 0.28 -10.00
C GLY A 210 -6.57 0.52 -8.59
N PHE A 211 -7.13 -0.49 -7.93
CA PHE A 211 -7.64 -0.31 -6.56
C PHE A 211 -6.51 -0.22 -5.54
N ASN A 212 -5.33 -0.81 -5.75
CA ASN A 212 -4.22 -0.71 -4.81
C ASN A 212 -3.36 0.55 -5.01
N LEU A 213 -3.33 1.11 -6.22
CA LEU A 213 -2.52 2.28 -6.56
C LEU A 213 -2.72 3.54 -5.67
N PRO A 214 -3.93 3.87 -5.18
CA PRO A 214 -4.13 4.96 -4.23
C PRO A 214 -3.26 4.85 -2.97
N TRP A 215 -3.02 3.63 -2.47
CA TRP A 215 -2.16 3.35 -1.31
C TRP A 215 -0.67 3.47 -1.61
N ALA A 216 -0.27 3.54 -2.89
CA ALA A 216 1.06 3.96 -3.29
C ALA A 216 1.16 5.48 -3.41
N ILE A 217 0.21 6.10 -4.11
CA ILE A 217 0.32 7.51 -4.53
C ILE A 217 0.05 8.47 -3.36
N VAL A 218 -1.09 8.34 -2.69
CA VAL A 218 -1.50 9.30 -1.64
C VAL A 218 -0.53 9.26 -0.45
N PRO A 219 -0.15 8.07 0.08
CA PRO A 219 0.86 7.98 1.13
C PRO A 219 2.21 8.58 0.75
N ALA A 220 2.70 8.42 -0.48
CA ALA A 220 3.96 9.03 -0.92
C ALA A 220 3.93 10.57 -0.81
N PHE A 221 2.84 11.20 -1.29
CA PHE A 221 2.68 12.64 -1.18
C PHE A 221 2.59 13.11 0.28
N LEU A 222 1.79 12.44 1.10
CA LEU A 222 1.58 12.78 2.50
C LEU A 222 2.82 12.58 3.38
N LEU A 223 3.62 11.56 3.04
CA LEU A 223 4.92 11.29 3.65
C LEU A 223 5.90 12.44 3.37
N LEU A 224 6.01 12.85 2.09
CA LEU A 224 6.87 13.96 1.69
C LEU A 224 6.44 15.28 2.33
N ASP A 225 5.14 15.56 2.38
CA ASP A 225 4.59 16.74 3.04
C ASP A 225 4.96 16.78 4.54
N SER A 226 4.74 15.67 5.24
CA SER A 226 5.02 15.59 6.68
C SER A 226 6.51 15.65 6.98
N ALA A 227 7.34 14.95 6.19
CA ALA A 227 8.80 15.00 6.34
C ALA A 227 9.34 16.42 6.11
N LYS A 228 8.85 17.13 5.10
CA LYS A 228 9.22 18.54 4.85
C LYS A 228 8.79 19.45 6.00
N THR A 229 7.57 19.26 6.50
CA THR A 229 7.03 20.05 7.62
C THR A 229 7.83 19.85 8.90
N VAL A 230 8.10 18.59 9.28
CA VAL A 230 8.93 18.26 10.44
C VAL A 230 10.33 18.85 10.28
N THR A 231 10.96 18.69 9.11
CA THR A 231 12.30 19.26 8.85
C THR A 231 12.32 20.78 8.99
N ARG A 232 11.29 21.48 8.50
CA ARG A 232 11.18 22.94 8.63
C ARG A 232 10.98 23.37 10.08
N ALA A 233 10.15 22.65 10.84
CA ALA A 233 9.92 22.91 12.26
C ALA A 233 11.21 22.76 13.07
N MET A 234 11.96 21.68 12.86
CA MET A 234 13.25 21.46 13.54
C MET A 234 14.27 22.57 13.22
N LYS A 235 14.38 22.97 11.95
CA LYS A 235 15.27 24.09 11.57
C LYS A 235 14.86 25.43 12.19
N ALA A 236 13.56 25.65 12.39
CA ALA A 236 13.08 26.86 13.04
C ALA A 236 13.42 26.84 14.53
N LEU A 237 13.30 25.69 15.18
CA LEU A 237 13.69 25.48 16.57
C LEU A 237 15.19 25.75 16.77
N ASP A 238 16.05 25.16 15.93
CA ASP A 238 17.50 25.38 15.98
C ASP A 238 17.88 26.88 15.89
N LYS A 239 17.19 27.63 15.02
CA LYS A 239 17.40 29.08 14.85
C LYS A 239 16.92 29.87 16.08
N ALA A 240 15.79 29.50 16.65
CA ALA A 240 15.26 30.13 17.84
C ALA A 240 16.21 29.91 19.02
N ASP A 241 16.70 28.69 19.21
CA ASP A 241 17.66 28.34 20.26
C ASP A 241 18.99 29.10 20.10
N ALA A 242 19.51 29.20 18.88
CA ALA A 242 20.70 30.00 18.60
C ALA A 242 20.50 31.49 18.91
N THR A 243 19.35 32.04 18.53
CA THR A 243 19.01 33.45 18.78
C THR A 243 18.86 33.73 20.27
N LEU A 244 18.13 32.88 21.00
CA LEU A 244 17.96 32.98 22.45
C LEU A 244 19.29 32.84 23.20
N SER A 245 20.15 31.92 22.76
CA SER A 245 21.49 31.74 23.33
C SER A 245 22.35 33.00 23.12
N SER A 246 22.30 33.59 21.92
CA SER A 246 23.02 34.85 21.64
C SER A 246 22.51 36.03 22.48
N HIS A 247 21.19 36.10 22.72
CA HIS A 247 20.58 37.12 23.55
C HIS A 247 20.99 36.96 25.01
N ARG A 248 20.95 35.74 25.56
CA ARG A 248 21.39 35.45 26.94
C ARG A 248 22.85 35.82 27.18
N LEU A 249 23.73 35.57 26.20
CA LEU A 249 25.13 35.96 26.29
C LEU A 249 25.32 37.48 26.30
N ARG A 250 24.53 38.23 25.53
CA ARG A 250 24.52 39.70 25.60
C ARG A 250 24.03 40.19 26.95
N THR A 251 22.85 39.75 27.40
CA THR A 251 22.28 40.21 28.67
C THR A 251 23.14 39.86 29.88
N ASN A 252 23.74 38.66 29.92
CA ASN A 252 24.63 38.27 31.01
C ASN A 252 26.04 38.90 30.88
N GLY A 253 26.46 39.25 29.68
CA GLY A 253 27.69 40.02 29.45
C GLY A 253 27.54 41.50 29.81
N ASP A 254 26.33 42.04 29.71
CA ASP A 254 25.96 43.40 30.13
C ASP A 254 25.79 43.52 31.67
N VAL A 255 25.59 42.39 32.37
CA VAL A 255 25.72 42.31 33.84
C VAL A 255 27.20 42.18 34.19
N VAL A 256 27.93 43.29 34.12
CA VAL A 256 29.24 43.40 34.78
C VAL A 256 28.98 43.48 36.28
N PRO A 257 29.48 42.54 37.12
CA PRO A 257 29.48 42.78 38.56
C PRO A 257 30.30 44.04 38.80
N GLU A 258 29.69 45.02 39.46
CA GLU A 258 30.33 46.27 39.85
C GLU A 258 31.73 45.95 40.41
N PRO A 259 32.80 46.60 39.90
CA PRO A 259 34.15 46.22 40.26
C PRO A 259 34.34 46.42 41.77
N LYS A 260 34.41 45.32 42.52
CA LYS A 260 34.99 45.37 43.87
C LYS A 260 36.46 45.68 43.69
N ILE A 261 36.79 46.96 43.87
CA ILE A 261 38.16 47.46 43.98
C ILE A 261 38.84 46.62 45.06
N ARG A 262 39.85 45.85 44.67
CA ARG A 262 40.93 45.41 45.55
C ARG A 262 42.19 45.10 44.74
N ASP A 263 43.20 45.91 45.05
CA ASP A 263 44.65 45.73 44.99
C ASP A 263 45.29 44.76 43.98
N GLU A 264 46.10 45.39 43.12
CA GLU A 264 47.38 45.02 42.53
C GLU A 264 47.87 43.56 42.66
N HIS A 265 48.26 43.01 41.50
CA HIS A 265 48.96 41.73 41.22
C HIS A 265 48.07 40.55 40.77
N GLY A 266 47.77 40.48 39.47
CA GLY A 266 47.38 39.20 38.83
C GLY A 266 46.64 39.32 37.51
N ILE A 267 47.32 39.07 36.39
CA ILE A 267 46.78 38.99 35.03
C ILE A 267 45.75 37.85 34.93
N VAL A 268 44.52 38.15 34.49
CA VAL A 268 43.51 37.13 34.12
C VAL A 268 43.28 37.14 32.62
N VAL A 269 43.82 36.13 31.92
CA VAL A 269 43.56 35.86 30.51
C VAL A 269 42.20 35.17 30.38
N GLN A 270 41.20 35.86 29.84
CA GLN A 270 39.87 35.31 29.60
C GLN A 270 39.88 34.42 28.34
N ARG A 271 39.92 33.09 28.53
CA ARG A 271 39.91 32.10 27.45
C ARG A 271 38.51 32.01 26.81
N ARG A 272 38.38 32.45 25.56
CA ARG A 272 37.18 32.24 24.71
C ARG A 272 36.99 30.74 24.43
N ASN A 273 36.05 30.10 25.11
CA ASN A 273 35.54 28.79 24.66
C ASN A 273 34.45 29.02 23.60
N ARG A 274 34.83 28.85 22.33
CA ARG A 274 33.90 28.78 21.19
C ARG A 274 33.42 27.33 21.10
N LEU A 275 32.17 27.05 21.45
CA LEU A 275 31.59 25.71 21.23
C LEU A 275 31.46 25.46 19.72
N PRO A 276 31.87 24.29 19.20
CA PRO A 276 31.68 23.95 17.79
C PRO A 276 30.20 23.69 17.52
N GLY A 277 29.61 24.50 16.65
CA GLY A 277 28.29 24.22 16.08
C GLY A 277 28.35 22.91 15.30
N VAL A 278 27.54 21.94 15.72
CA VAL A 278 27.35 20.68 15.00
C VAL A 278 26.59 20.98 13.72
N ALA A 279 27.32 21.22 12.63
CA ALA A 279 26.74 21.35 11.31
C ALA A 279 26.22 19.97 10.85
N TYR A 280 24.91 19.77 10.90
CA TYR A 280 24.25 18.56 10.38
C TYR A 280 24.38 18.49 8.85
N LYS A 281 25.49 17.94 8.36
CA LYS A 281 25.77 17.66 6.93
C LYS A 281 24.89 16.53 6.34
N GLY A 282 24.02 15.90 7.14
CA GLY A 282 23.26 14.70 6.75
C GLY A 282 21.99 14.94 5.91
N SER A 283 21.39 16.14 5.93
CA SER A 283 20.04 16.32 5.35
C SER A 283 20.00 16.25 3.82
N ALA A 284 21.05 16.71 3.13
CA ALA A 284 21.11 16.69 1.67
C ALA A 284 21.32 15.27 1.13
N ARG A 285 22.04 14.42 1.87
CA ARG A 285 22.27 13.02 1.50
C ARG A 285 21.00 12.19 1.69
N LEU A 286 20.26 12.42 2.79
CA LEU A 286 18.99 11.74 3.04
C LEU A 286 17.90 12.14 2.02
N GLN A 287 17.82 13.43 1.66
CA GLN A 287 16.89 13.87 0.62
C GLN A 287 17.24 13.31 -0.77
N LYS A 288 18.53 13.16 -1.09
CA LYS A 288 18.97 12.50 -2.33
C LYS A 288 18.66 10.99 -2.32
N ILE A 289 18.84 10.32 -1.18
CA ILE A 289 18.49 8.90 -1.02
C ILE A 289 16.97 8.71 -1.16
N LEU A 290 16.15 9.52 -0.48
CA LEU A 290 14.69 9.45 -0.58
C LEU A 290 14.20 9.79 -2.00
N SER A 291 14.78 10.80 -2.64
CA SER A 291 14.49 11.11 -4.04
C SER A 291 14.90 9.96 -4.96
N TRP A 292 16.03 9.30 -4.70
CA TRP A 292 16.50 8.16 -5.49
C TRP A 292 15.59 6.95 -5.30
N ILE A 293 15.18 6.63 -4.07
CA ILE A 293 14.22 5.54 -3.76
C ILE A 293 12.88 5.80 -4.48
N LEU A 294 12.33 7.01 -4.36
CA LEU A 294 11.07 7.37 -5.01
C LEU A 294 11.17 7.33 -6.54
N SER A 295 12.27 7.84 -7.12
CA SER A 295 12.49 7.75 -8.56
C SER A 295 12.80 6.32 -9.03
N SER A 296 13.38 5.47 -8.18
CA SER A 296 13.60 4.06 -8.49
C SER A 296 12.29 3.30 -8.51
N ALA A 297 11.45 3.49 -7.49
CA ALA A 297 10.14 2.85 -7.39
C ALA A 297 9.23 3.19 -8.59
N VAL A 298 9.20 4.45 -9.02
CA VAL A 298 8.45 4.90 -10.21
C VAL A 298 9.08 4.37 -11.51
N ARG A 299 10.41 4.25 -11.58
CA ARG A 299 11.09 3.70 -12.76
C ARG A 299 10.88 2.20 -12.90
N THR A 300 10.81 1.43 -11.81
CA THR A 300 10.45 0.01 -11.86
C THR A 300 9.03 -0.18 -12.37
N THR A 301 8.05 0.61 -11.88
CA THR A 301 6.66 0.51 -12.37
C THR A 301 6.52 0.91 -13.84
N ALA A 302 7.24 1.95 -14.27
CA ALA A 302 7.19 2.42 -15.67
C ALA A 302 7.97 1.52 -16.65
N ALA A 303 9.12 0.98 -16.22
CA ALA A 303 9.92 0.08 -17.05
C ALA A 303 9.21 -1.27 -17.26
N GLU A 304 8.46 -1.75 -16.26
CA GLU A 304 7.66 -2.98 -16.36
C GLU A 304 6.45 -2.80 -17.27
N ALA A 305 5.74 -1.66 -17.19
CA ALA A 305 4.65 -1.34 -18.12
C ALA A 305 5.12 -1.19 -19.58
N THR A 306 6.37 -0.79 -19.80
CA THR A 306 6.94 -0.69 -21.15
C THR A 306 7.44 -2.05 -21.65
N CYS A 307 7.97 -2.90 -20.76
CA CYS A 307 8.40 -4.26 -21.11
C CYS A 307 7.22 -5.20 -21.38
N SER A 308 6.08 -5.06 -20.68
CA SER A 308 4.88 -5.86 -20.98
C SER A 308 4.31 -5.51 -22.36
N VAL A 309 4.24 -4.21 -22.69
CA VAL A 309 3.77 -3.74 -24.02
C VAL A 309 4.73 -4.17 -25.14
N LEU A 310 6.04 -4.20 -24.90
CA LEU A 310 7.02 -4.68 -25.87
C LEU A 310 7.02 -6.21 -25.99
N SER A 311 6.79 -6.96 -24.90
CA SER A 311 6.63 -8.41 -24.94
C SER A 311 5.40 -8.81 -25.75
N ASP A 312 4.26 -8.16 -25.52
CA ASP A 312 3.01 -8.41 -26.25
C ASP A 312 3.12 -8.00 -27.73
N ALA A 313 3.88 -6.93 -28.04
CA ALA A 313 4.15 -6.52 -29.43
C ALA A 313 5.09 -7.48 -30.17
N ILE A 314 6.05 -8.11 -29.49
CA ILE A 314 6.99 -9.07 -30.08
C ILE A 314 6.32 -10.45 -30.28
N ASP A 315 5.48 -10.89 -29.35
CA ASP A 315 4.73 -12.15 -29.49
C ASP A 315 3.59 -12.04 -30.52
N GLY A 316 2.90 -10.89 -30.61
CA GLY A 316 1.88 -10.65 -31.65
C GLY A 316 2.43 -10.54 -33.08
N SER A 317 3.73 -10.30 -33.23
CA SER A 317 4.42 -10.23 -34.53
C SER A 317 4.87 -11.60 -35.05
N SER A 318 5.01 -12.59 -34.16
CA SER A 318 5.56 -13.91 -34.48
C SER A 318 4.51 -14.90 -35.00
N THR A 319 3.22 -14.61 -34.79
CA THR A 319 2.10 -15.45 -35.24
C THR A 319 1.65 -15.15 -36.68
N LEU A 320 2.14 -14.06 -37.31
CA LEU A 320 1.73 -13.68 -38.68
C LEU A 320 2.64 -14.22 -39.79
N TYR A 321 3.74 -14.89 -39.47
CA TYR A 321 4.72 -15.40 -40.46
C TYR A 321 4.74 -16.93 -40.64
N LEU A 322 3.88 -17.68 -39.96
CA LEU A 322 3.83 -19.16 -40.05
C LEU A 322 2.65 -19.74 -40.85
N PHE A 323 1.89 -18.91 -41.57
CA PHE A 323 0.76 -19.36 -42.41
C PHE A 323 0.83 -18.88 -43.86
N THR A 324 2.01 -18.95 -44.48
CA THR A 324 2.13 -18.93 -45.95
C THR A 324 3.35 -19.75 -46.37
N HIS A 325 3.23 -21.07 -46.40
CA HIS A 325 3.93 -22.00 -47.30
C HIS A 325 3.79 -23.42 -46.73
N GLU A 326 2.76 -24.15 -47.17
CA GLU A 326 2.82 -25.55 -47.63
C GLU A 326 1.39 -26.12 -47.77
N VAL A 327 1.11 -26.58 -49.00
CA VAL A 327 -0.03 -27.36 -49.53
C VAL A 327 -1.38 -26.66 -49.66
#